data_AF-A0A8J7ARE0-F1
#
_entry.id   AF-A0A8J7ARE0-F1
#
_cell.length_a   1.000
_cell.length_b   1.000
_cell.length_c   1.000
_cell.angle_alpha   90.00
_cell.angle_beta   90.00
_cell.angle_gamma   90.00
#
_symmetry.space_group_name_H-M   'P 1'
#
loop_
_entity.id
_entity.type
_entity.pdbx_description
1 polymer ?
#
loop_
_entity_poly.entity_id
_entity_poly.type
_entity_poly.pdbx_seq_one_letter_code
_entity_poly.pdbx_strand_id
1 'polypeptide(L)'
;MSDLLDRKLDLLPNTSALGAMRKSIVNRFPSIILMAPNSTANSITNNRNVLAPLEMTTSGLTLPSTSSPESTQKALSELRRLSGLTWDQLAKLFNVSRRSLHFWASGQPLSRFNEEHLHRVLGAIQYIDRGSASLNRSLLLKLGSNGTPLFDLMLVGKYEEFKQIIGSGNAPPRPQLSSLSEDVRAARRPQNPAELVDALQDPIHLEVGQSRPGRAARSRKNRSGQ
;
A
#
# COMPACT_ATOMS: atom_id res chain seq x y z
N MET A 1 23.27 -28.41 58.74
CA MET A 1 24.47 -27.55 58.63
C MET A 1 25.45 -28.30 57.77
N SER A 2 26.04 -27.60 56.78
CA SER A 2 27.10 -28.06 55.83
C SER A 2 26.60 -29.07 54.78
N ASP A 3 26.87 -29.04 53.47
CA ASP A 3 27.96 -28.47 52.64
C ASP A 3 27.37 -28.06 51.27
N LEU A 4 27.62 -26.86 50.72
CA LEU A 4 28.83 -26.32 50.10
C LEU A 4 29.31 -27.08 48.84
N LEU A 5 28.71 -26.65 47.72
CA LEU A 5 29.15 -26.64 46.32
C LEU A 5 30.59 -27.08 46.03
N ASP A 6 30.71 -28.14 45.23
CA ASP A 6 31.92 -28.44 44.46
C ASP A 6 31.53 -28.78 43.01
N ARG A 7 31.81 -27.87 42.07
CA ARG A 7 31.56 -28.05 40.63
C ARG A 7 32.85 -27.77 39.87
N LYS A 8 33.64 -28.84 39.71
CA LYS A 8 34.88 -28.90 38.96
C LYS A 8 34.60 -28.75 37.46
N LEU A 9 35.19 -27.73 36.83
CA LEU A 9 35.26 -27.56 35.38
C LEU A 9 36.56 -28.17 34.89
N ASP A 10 36.46 -29.30 34.19
CA ASP A 10 37.57 -29.86 33.40
C ASP A 10 37.36 -29.53 31.91
N LEU A 11 38.50 -29.37 31.22
CA LEU A 11 38.71 -29.45 29.76
C LEU A 11 38.51 -28.17 28.92
N LEU A 12 39.61 -27.41 28.78
CA LEU A 12 40.08 -26.95 27.46
C LEU A 12 40.34 -28.19 26.58
N PRO A 13 40.21 -28.18 25.23
CA PRO A 13 41.18 -27.42 24.42
C PRO A 13 40.79 -27.09 22.94
N ASN A 14 41.71 -26.42 22.22
CA ASN A 14 41.97 -26.53 20.77
C ASN A 14 41.18 -25.70 19.73
N THR A 15 41.83 -24.60 19.32
CA THR A 15 42.34 -24.35 17.95
C THR A 15 41.73 -25.12 16.77
N SER A 16 41.12 -24.39 15.81
CA SER A 16 41.36 -24.57 14.37
C SER A 16 40.64 -23.49 13.55
N ALA A 17 41.34 -22.39 13.28
CA ALA A 17 41.06 -21.54 12.14
C ALA A 17 41.86 -22.09 10.95
N LEU A 18 41.24 -22.93 10.13
CA LEU A 18 41.83 -23.43 8.89
C LEU A 18 40.73 -23.81 7.89
N GLY A 19 40.67 -23.04 6.80
CA GLY A 19 40.22 -23.49 5.49
C GLY A 19 38.72 -23.75 5.29
N ALA A 20 38.09 -22.95 4.43
CA ALA A 20 37.78 -23.42 3.07
C ALA A 20 36.91 -22.39 2.34
N MET A 21 37.58 -21.73 1.39
CA MET A 21 37.05 -21.08 0.20
C MET A 21 35.91 -21.93 -0.42
N ARG A 22 34.65 -21.52 -0.26
CA ARG A 22 33.53 -22.11 -1.01
C ARG A 22 33.21 -21.25 -2.23
N LYS A 23 33.47 -21.89 -3.37
CA LYS A 23 33.32 -21.42 -4.74
C LYS A 23 31.87 -20.99 -5.00
N SER A 24 31.71 -19.80 -5.53
CA SER A 24 30.46 -19.34 -6.15
C SER A 24 30.12 -20.27 -7.31
N ILE A 25 29.00 -20.98 -7.20
CA ILE A 25 28.44 -21.77 -8.29
C ILE A 25 27.68 -20.81 -9.20
N VAL A 26 28.20 -20.67 -10.42
CA VAL A 26 27.57 -19.98 -11.54
C VAL A 26 26.43 -20.88 -12.04
N ASN A 27 25.18 -20.51 -11.77
CA ASN A 27 24.03 -21.14 -12.42
C ASN A 27 23.90 -20.61 -13.85
N ARG A 28 24.25 -21.51 -14.76
CA ARG A 28 24.19 -21.44 -16.21
C ARG A 28 22.72 -21.55 -16.64
N PHE A 29 22.11 -20.46 -17.11
CA PHE A 29 20.83 -20.52 -17.81
C PHE A 29 21.08 -20.93 -19.28
N PRO A 30 20.34 -21.90 -19.85
CA PRO A 30 20.46 -22.23 -21.27
C PRO A 30 19.85 -21.12 -22.13
N SER A 31 20.62 -20.72 -23.16
CA SER A 31 20.20 -19.85 -24.25
C SER A 31 19.05 -20.48 -25.03
N ILE A 32 17.88 -19.84 -25.02
CA ILE A 32 16.79 -20.13 -25.97
C ILE A 32 16.92 -19.17 -27.14
N ILE A 33 17.06 -19.77 -28.31
CA ILE A 33 17.22 -19.17 -29.63
C ILE A 33 15.96 -18.36 -29.98
N LEU A 34 16.16 -17.09 -30.32
CA LEU A 34 15.14 -16.15 -30.78
C LEU A 34 14.90 -16.36 -32.28
N MET A 35 13.72 -16.85 -32.67
CA MET A 35 13.21 -16.73 -34.03
C MET A 35 12.03 -15.75 -34.00
N ALA A 36 12.21 -14.61 -34.65
CA ALA A 36 11.14 -13.66 -34.94
C ALA A 36 10.14 -14.29 -35.93
N PRO A 37 8.87 -13.87 -35.89
CA PRO A 37 8.50 -12.90 -36.92
C PRO A 37 7.58 -11.76 -36.44
N ASN A 38 7.88 -10.58 -36.98
CA ASN A 38 6.94 -9.61 -37.54
C ASN A 38 5.83 -9.10 -36.60
N SER A 39 6.14 -8.08 -35.79
CA SER A 39 5.11 -7.19 -35.25
C SER A 39 5.07 -5.90 -36.05
N THR A 40 3.97 -5.77 -36.76
CA THR A 40 3.47 -4.64 -37.53
C THR A 40 3.54 -3.36 -36.70
N ALA A 41 4.13 -2.32 -37.28
CA ALA A 41 4.12 -0.98 -36.74
C ALA A 41 2.69 -0.43 -36.70
N ASN A 42 2.14 -0.22 -35.51
CA ASN A 42 1.01 0.67 -35.30
C ASN A 42 1.42 1.80 -34.35
N SER A 43 2.00 2.84 -34.95
CA SER A 43 1.99 4.18 -34.37
C SER A 43 0.56 4.70 -34.44
N ILE A 44 -0.15 4.74 -33.30
CA ILE A 44 -1.40 5.47 -33.20
C ILE A 44 -1.27 6.46 -32.05
N THR A 45 -0.96 7.70 -32.44
CA THR A 45 -1.30 8.90 -31.71
C THR A 45 -2.81 8.91 -31.47
N ASN A 46 -3.25 8.73 -30.22
CA ASN A 46 -4.64 8.99 -29.86
C ASN A 46 -4.69 10.09 -28.80
N ASN A 47 -4.51 11.31 -29.30
CA ASN A 47 -5.17 12.47 -28.74
C ASN A 47 -6.63 12.41 -29.25
N ARG A 48 -7.56 12.03 -28.38
CA ARG A 48 -8.99 12.01 -28.70
C ARG A 48 -9.78 12.44 -27.47
N ASN A 49 -9.90 13.75 -27.32
CA ASN A 49 -11.14 14.36 -26.85
C ASN A 49 -12.28 13.80 -27.71
N VAL A 50 -12.99 12.81 -27.20
CA VAL A 50 -14.25 12.34 -27.77
C VAL A 50 -15.32 12.76 -26.78
N LEU A 51 -16.07 13.81 -27.15
CA LEU A 51 -17.39 14.04 -26.58
C LEU A 51 -18.15 12.72 -26.64
N ALA A 52 -18.54 12.22 -25.48
CA ALA A 52 -19.44 11.08 -25.37
C ALA A 52 -20.73 11.40 -26.14
N PRO A 53 -21.31 10.45 -26.90
CA PRO A 53 -22.67 10.59 -27.37
C PRO A 53 -23.57 10.63 -26.14
N LEU A 54 -24.17 11.79 -25.88
CA LEU A 54 -25.28 11.91 -24.95
C LEU A 54 -26.47 11.24 -25.66
N GLU A 55 -26.60 9.92 -25.50
CA GLU A 55 -27.82 9.18 -25.83
C GLU A 55 -28.92 9.74 -24.91
N MET A 56 -29.54 10.82 -25.37
CA MET A 56 -30.73 11.41 -24.80
C MET A 56 -31.88 10.45 -25.06
N THR A 57 -32.10 9.54 -24.11
CA THR A 57 -33.39 8.87 -23.97
C THR A 57 -33.96 9.16 -22.59
N THR A 58 -35.24 9.51 -22.61
CA THR A 58 -36.06 10.08 -21.56
C THR A 58 -36.33 9.10 -20.42
N SER A 59 -35.33 8.77 -19.62
CA SER A 59 -35.48 8.16 -18.31
C SER A 59 -34.19 8.43 -17.54
N GLY A 60 -34.15 9.58 -16.86
CA GLY A 60 -32.97 10.12 -16.19
C GLY A 60 -32.54 9.36 -14.93
N LEU A 61 -32.32 8.05 -15.04
CA LEU A 61 -31.67 7.26 -14.01
C LEU A 61 -30.19 7.07 -14.38
N THR A 62 -29.35 8.02 -13.98
CA THR A 62 -27.90 7.83 -13.99
C THR A 62 -27.55 6.77 -12.96
N LEU A 63 -27.46 5.52 -13.38
CA LEU A 63 -26.82 4.49 -12.57
C LEU A 63 -25.36 4.92 -12.37
N PRO A 64 -24.87 5.10 -11.13
CA PRO A 64 -23.46 5.34 -10.92
C PRO A 64 -22.71 4.11 -11.44
N SER A 65 -21.98 4.26 -12.54
CA SER A 65 -21.03 3.23 -12.97
C SER A 65 -20.10 2.99 -11.79
N THR A 66 -20.25 1.83 -11.15
CA THR A 66 -19.54 1.48 -9.91
C THR A 66 -18.03 1.37 -10.11
N SER A 67 -17.56 1.32 -11.36
CA SER A 67 -16.16 1.27 -11.76
C SER A 67 -15.54 2.65 -11.99
N SER A 68 -15.96 3.67 -11.23
CA SER A 68 -15.24 4.96 -11.21
C SER A 68 -13.89 4.77 -10.51
N PRO A 69 -12.79 5.37 -10.98
CA PRO A 69 -11.49 5.30 -10.28
C PRO A 69 -11.60 5.78 -8.82
N GLU A 70 -12.49 6.73 -8.53
CA GLU A 70 -12.74 7.22 -7.16
C GLU A 70 -13.34 6.15 -6.25
N SER A 71 -14.25 5.30 -6.76
CA SER A 71 -14.86 4.22 -5.98
C SER A 71 -13.80 3.18 -5.61
N THR A 72 -12.86 2.90 -6.52
CA THR A 72 -11.77 1.95 -6.33
C THR A 72 -10.77 2.46 -5.31
N GLN A 73 -10.37 3.73 -5.41
CA GLN A 73 -9.53 4.40 -4.41
C GLN A 73 -10.17 4.33 -3.02
N LYS A 74 -11.47 4.64 -2.93
CA LYS A 74 -12.23 4.60 -1.68
C LYS A 74 -12.27 3.18 -1.12
N ALA A 75 -12.59 2.18 -1.93
CA ALA A 75 -12.63 0.78 -1.53
C ALA A 75 -11.26 0.29 -1.00
N LEU A 76 -10.17 0.65 -1.68
CA LEU A 76 -8.81 0.29 -1.25
C LEU A 76 -8.41 1.00 0.04
N SER A 77 -8.76 2.28 0.19
CA SER A 77 -8.51 3.04 1.42
C SER A 77 -9.29 2.47 2.61
N GLU A 78 -10.55 2.08 2.40
CA GLU A 78 -11.39 1.43 3.41
C GLU A 78 -10.84 0.04 3.77
N LEU A 79 -10.44 -0.76 2.79
CA LEU A 79 -9.81 -2.06 3.04
C LEU A 79 -8.58 -1.92 3.94
N ARG A 80 -7.69 -0.97 3.63
CA ARG A 80 -6.50 -0.68 4.44
C ARG A 80 -6.88 -0.20 5.84
N ARG A 81 -7.85 0.72 5.94
CA ARG A 81 -8.33 1.29 7.20
C ARG A 81 -8.92 0.22 8.12
N LEU A 82 -9.71 -0.72 7.57
CA LEU A 82 -10.36 -1.78 8.33
C LEU A 82 -9.38 -2.90 8.71
N SER A 83 -8.57 -3.36 7.77
CA SER A 83 -7.68 -4.51 8.00
C SER A 83 -6.44 -4.17 8.82
N GLY A 84 -6.02 -2.90 8.83
CA GLY A 84 -4.75 -2.50 9.44
C GLY A 84 -3.52 -3.10 8.75
N LEU A 85 -3.66 -3.57 7.50
CA LEU A 85 -2.56 -4.17 6.73
C LEU A 85 -1.66 -3.09 6.12
N THR A 86 -0.38 -3.44 5.99
CA THR A 86 0.60 -2.60 5.29
C THR A 86 0.44 -2.70 3.77
N TRP A 87 0.98 -1.74 3.03
CA TRP A 87 0.98 -1.80 1.56
C TRP A 87 1.63 -3.07 1.03
N ASP A 88 2.70 -3.55 1.68
CA ASP A 88 3.41 -4.75 1.27
C ASP A 88 2.57 -6.02 1.50
N GLN A 89 1.78 -6.07 2.59
CA GLN A 89 0.86 -7.18 2.84
C GLN A 89 -0.32 -7.19 1.88
N LEU A 90 -0.88 -6.01 1.56
CA LEU A 90 -1.90 -5.91 0.52
C LEU A 90 -1.35 -6.33 -0.84
N ALA A 91 -0.10 -5.99 -1.16
CA ALA A 91 0.55 -6.41 -2.40
C ALA A 91 0.64 -7.93 -2.52
N LYS A 92 1.00 -8.61 -1.43
CA LYS A 92 0.96 -10.07 -1.34
C LYS A 92 -0.45 -10.62 -1.52
N LEU A 93 -1.45 -10.01 -0.88
CA LEU A 93 -2.86 -10.43 -0.96
C LEU A 93 -3.39 -10.42 -2.40
N PHE A 94 -3.07 -9.38 -3.16
CA PHE A 94 -3.49 -9.26 -4.55
C PHE A 94 -2.51 -9.91 -5.55
N ASN A 95 -1.41 -10.51 -5.07
CA ASN A 95 -0.33 -11.05 -5.90
C ASN A 95 0.20 -10.03 -6.94
N VAL A 96 0.39 -8.78 -6.51
CA VAL A 96 0.92 -7.70 -7.36
C VAL A 96 2.11 -7.02 -6.70
N SER A 97 2.82 -6.20 -7.49
CA SER A 97 3.87 -5.35 -6.91
C SER A 97 3.26 -4.25 -6.02
N ARG A 98 4.01 -3.87 -4.98
CA ARG A 98 3.65 -2.70 -4.15
C ARG A 98 3.42 -1.44 -4.98
N ARG A 99 4.22 -1.25 -6.04
CA ARG A 99 4.13 -0.09 -6.95
C ARG A 99 2.79 -0.07 -7.69
N SER A 100 2.31 -1.22 -8.17
CA SER A 100 0.98 -1.35 -8.79
C SER A 100 -0.13 -0.93 -7.84
N LEU A 101 -0.03 -1.35 -6.58
CA LEU A 101 -1.00 -1.01 -5.56
C LEU A 101 -1.03 0.48 -5.22
N HIS A 102 0.14 1.13 -5.20
CA HIS A 102 0.21 2.58 -5.09
C HIS A 102 -0.43 3.30 -6.28
N PHE A 103 -0.23 2.81 -7.51
CA PHE A 103 -0.88 3.39 -8.69
C PHE A 103 -2.41 3.29 -8.62
N TRP A 104 -2.93 2.18 -8.14
CA TRP A 104 -4.36 2.00 -7.91
C TRP A 104 -4.90 2.96 -6.85
N ALA A 105 -4.15 3.16 -5.76
CA ALA A 105 -4.48 4.16 -4.75
C ALA A 105 -4.43 5.60 -5.31
N SER A 106 -3.63 5.85 -6.35
CA SER A 106 -3.60 7.12 -7.09
C SER A 106 -4.66 7.22 -8.20
N GLY A 107 -5.52 6.22 -8.39
CA GLY A 107 -6.65 6.28 -9.33
C GLY A 107 -6.40 5.69 -10.71
N GLN A 108 -5.32 4.93 -10.89
CA GLN A 108 -5.15 4.14 -12.10
C GLN A 108 -6.23 3.05 -12.18
N PRO A 109 -6.76 2.75 -13.38
CA PRO A 109 -7.79 1.73 -13.55
C PRO A 109 -7.28 0.34 -13.18
N LEU A 110 -8.14 -0.47 -12.54
CA LEU A 110 -7.88 -1.89 -12.27
C LEU A 110 -8.34 -2.76 -13.44
N SER A 111 -7.77 -3.97 -13.52
CA SER A 111 -8.39 -5.02 -14.32
C SER A 111 -9.67 -5.51 -13.64
N ARG A 112 -10.65 -5.94 -14.44
CA ARG A 112 -11.94 -6.47 -13.95
C ARG A 112 -11.77 -7.59 -12.91
N PHE A 113 -10.77 -8.46 -13.11
CA PHE A 113 -10.43 -9.53 -12.17
C PHE A 113 -10.00 -8.99 -10.79
N ASN A 114 -9.14 -7.97 -10.78
CA ASN A 114 -8.65 -7.37 -9.53
C ASN A 114 -9.73 -6.53 -8.84
N GLU A 115 -10.62 -5.91 -9.60
CA GLU A 115 -11.77 -5.18 -9.05
C GLU A 115 -12.71 -6.14 -8.31
N GLU A 116 -13.06 -7.27 -8.94
CA GLU A 116 -13.88 -8.30 -8.30
C GLU A 116 -13.18 -8.86 -7.04
N HIS A 117 -11.89 -9.15 -7.14
CA HIS A 117 -11.08 -9.62 -6.03
C HIS A 117 -11.07 -8.60 -4.87
N LEU A 118 -10.90 -7.31 -5.17
CA LEU A 118 -10.93 -6.22 -4.18
C LEU A 118 -12.27 -6.20 -3.44
N HIS A 119 -13.38 -6.27 -4.16
CA HIS A 119 -14.71 -6.25 -3.53
C HIS A 119 -14.99 -7.51 -2.69
N ARG A 120 -14.52 -8.68 -3.13
CA ARG A 120 -14.62 -9.93 -2.36
C ARG A 120 -13.85 -9.85 -1.05
N VAL A 121 -12.60 -9.39 -1.11
CA VAL A 121 -11.74 -9.19 0.08
C VAL A 121 -12.35 -8.14 1.00
N LEU A 122 -12.81 -7.01 0.46
CA LEU A 122 -13.42 -5.95 1.24
C LEU A 122 -14.67 -6.46 1.98
N GLY A 123 -15.53 -7.23 1.32
CA GLY A 123 -16.70 -7.85 1.96
C GLY A 123 -16.32 -8.84 3.07
N ALA A 124 -15.26 -9.63 2.88
CA ALA A 124 -14.77 -10.53 3.92
C ALA A 124 -14.21 -9.77 5.14
N ILE A 125 -13.46 -8.70 4.92
CA ILE A 125 -12.92 -7.86 6.00
C ILE A 125 -14.03 -7.08 6.72
N GLN A 126 -15.03 -6.57 5.99
CA GLN A 126 -16.20 -5.94 6.61
C GLN A 126 -16.99 -6.93 7.46
N TYR A 127 -17.14 -8.17 7.00
CA TYR A 127 -17.84 -9.21 7.75
C TYR A 127 -17.16 -9.51 9.10
N ILE A 128 -15.82 -9.48 9.16
CA ILE A 128 -15.08 -9.78 10.39
C ILE A 128 -14.77 -8.56 11.25
N ASP A 129 -15.13 -7.35 10.81
CA ASP A 129 -14.71 -6.11 11.47
C ASP A 129 -15.11 -6.13 12.96
N ARG A 130 -14.14 -5.92 13.84
CA ARG A 130 -14.34 -5.78 15.30
C ARG A 130 -14.33 -4.31 15.75
N GLY A 131 -14.31 -3.37 14.80
CA GLY A 131 -14.37 -1.92 15.05
C GLY A 131 -13.00 -1.26 15.23
N SER A 132 -11.91 -2.04 15.27
CA SER A 132 -10.54 -1.52 15.35
C SER A 132 -9.60 -2.23 14.38
N ALA A 133 -8.84 -1.42 13.64
CA ALA A 133 -7.84 -1.91 12.68
C ALA A 133 -6.76 -2.77 13.35
N SER A 134 -6.35 -2.43 14.58
CA SER A 134 -5.32 -3.20 15.30
C SER A 134 -5.85 -4.57 15.73
N LEU A 135 -7.10 -4.65 16.18
CA LEU A 135 -7.76 -5.91 16.52
C LEU A 135 -7.92 -6.79 15.27
N ASN A 136 -8.41 -6.22 14.17
CA ASN A 136 -8.55 -6.94 12.91
C ASN A 136 -7.20 -7.44 12.39
N ARG A 137 -6.15 -6.61 12.44
CA ARG A 137 -4.79 -7.02 12.08
C ARG A 137 -4.29 -8.18 12.94
N SER A 138 -4.45 -8.09 14.25
CA SER A 138 -4.02 -9.14 15.18
C SER A 138 -4.73 -10.47 14.89
N LEU A 139 -6.01 -10.41 14.50
CA LEU A 139 -6.82 -11.57 14.14
C LEU A 139 -6.37 -12.20 12.82
N LEU A 140 -6.12 -11.38 11.80
CA LEU A 140 -5.61 -11.85 10.49
C LEU A 140 -4.25 -12.55 10.62
N LEU A 141 -3.38 -12.05 11.49
CA LEU A 141 -2.03 -12.60 11.69
C LEU A 141 -1.96 -13.67 12.78
N LYS A 142 -3.06 -13.91 13.50
CA LYS A 142 -3.15 -14.98 14.48
C LYS A 142 -3.09 -16.33 13.76
N LEU A 143 -2.48 -17.32 14.41
CA LEU A 143 -2.53 -18.71 13.97
C LEU A 143 -3.97 -19.22 14.09
N GLY A 144 -4.53 -19.73 12.99
CA GLY A 144 -5.82 -20.40 12.98
C GLY A 144 -5.75 -21.80 13.57
N SER A 145 -6.89 -22.51 13.57
CA SER A 145 -7.00 -23.90 14.04
C SER A 145 -6.02 -24.86 13.35
N ASN A 146 -5.64 -24.55 12.12
CA ASN A 146 -4.83 -25.43 11.27
C ASN A 146 -3.32 -25.12 11.35
N GLY A 147 -2.90 -24.25 12.28
CA GLY A 147 -1.50 -23.84 12.43
C GLY A 147 -0.96 -22.89 11.36
N THR A 148 -1.80 -22.47 10.40
CA THR A 148 -1.49 -21.42 9.43
C THR A 148 -2.14 -20.10 9.85
N PRO A 149 -1.52 -18.94 9.58
CA PRO A 149 -2.16 -17.66 9.84
C PRO A 149 -3.40 -17.49 8.97
N LEU A 150 -4.44 -16.87 9.51
CA LEU A 150 -5.71 -16.67 8.78
C LEU A 150 -5.54 -15.81 7.52
N PHE A 151 -4.53 -14.94 7.51
CA PHE A 151 -4.11 -14.18 6.34
C PHE A 151 -3.80 -15.07 5.13
N ASP A 152 -3.23 -16.25 5.34
CA ASP A 152 -2.87 -17.15 4.23
C ASP A 152 -4.10 -17.77 3.56
N LEU A 153 -5.21 -17.95 4.29
CA LEU A 153 -6.48 -18.38 3.68
C LEU A 153 -7.01 -17.34 2.69
N MET A 154 -6.81 -16.05 2.99
CA MET A 154 -7.19 -14.98 2.08
C MET A 154 -6.27 -14.93 0.86
N LEU A 155 -4.98 -15.24 0.99
CA LEU A 155 -4.05 -15.36 -0.14
C LEU A 155 -4.49 -16.44 -1.13
N VAL A 156 -5.00 -17.56 -0.62
CA VAL A 156 -5.49 -18.70 -1.44
C VAL A 156 -6.89 -18.43 -2.01
N GLY A 157 -7.57 -17.37 -1.56
CA GLY A 157 -8.92 -17.01 -2.01
C GLY A 157 -10.06 -17.77 -1.32
N LYS A 158 -9.79 -18.44 -0.19
CA LYS A 158 -10.77 -19.22 0.58
C LYS A 158 -11.55 -18.34 1.56
N TYR A 159 -12.30 -17.37 1.03
CA TYR A 159 -13.01 -16.36 1.84
C TYR A 159 -14.12 -16.94 2.72
N GLU A 160 -14.82 -17.96 2.26
CA GLU A 160 -15.93 -18.54 3.01
C GLU A 160 -15.42 -19.37 4.20
N GLU A 161 -14.36 -20.17 4.03
CA GLU A 161 -13.69 -20.86 5.14
C GLU A 161 -13.18 -19.85 6.17
N PHE A 162 -12.58 -18.75 5.70
CA PHE A 162 -12.13 -17.66 6.56
C PHE A 162 -13.28 -17.05 7.40
N LYS A 163 -14.43 -16.77 6.78
CA LYS A 163 -15.62 -16.26 7.48
C LYS A 163 -16.16 -17.26 8.50
N GLN A 164 -16.18 -18.55 8.16
CA GLN A 164 -16.66 -19.61 9.05
C GLN A 164 -15.79 -19.76 10.29
N ILE A 165 -14.46 -19.69 10.14
CA ILE A 165 -13.52 -19.84 11.28
C ILE A 165 -13.59 -18.65 12.23
N ILE A 166 -13.72 -17.43 11.70
CA ILE A 166 -13.71 -16.20 12.52
C ILE A 166 -15.11 -15.87 13.10
N GLY A 167 -16.16 -16.19 12.34
CA GLY A 167 -17.52 -15.73 12.61
C GLY A 167 -17.72 -14.23 12.36
N SER A 168 -18.97 -13.78 12.50
CA SER A 168 -19.34 -12.39 12.27
C SER A 168 -18.67 -11.43 13.25
N GLY A 169 -18.30 -10.26 12.73
CA GLY A 169 -17.86 -9.10 13.49
C GLY A 169 -18.95 -8.50 14.34
N ASN A 170 -18.59 -8.14 15.57
CA ASN A 170 -19.42 -7.35 16.47
C ASN A 170 -18.85 -5.93 16.56
N ALA A 171 -18.50 -5.31 15.42
CA ALA A 171 -18.11 -3.92 15.42
C ALA A 171 -19.28 -3.06 15.91
N PRO A 172 -19.09 -2.17 16.91
CA PRO A 172 -20.11 -1.20 17.24
C PRO A 172 -20.39 -0.33 16.01
N PRO A 173 -21.66 0.09 15.79
CA PRO A 173 -21.98 0.98 14.68
C PRO A 173 -21.10 2.23 14.78
N ARG A 174 -20.59 2.68 13.63
CA ARG A 174 -19.75 3.88 13.58
C ARG A 174 -20.52 5.03 14.25
N PRO A 175 -19.93 5.72 15.24
CA PRO A 175 -20.60 6.86 15.83
C PRO A 175 -20.86 7.88 14.73
N GLN A 176 -22.13 8.21 14.53
CA GLN A 176 -22.52 9.29 13.63
C GLN A 176 -22.13 10.59 14.32
N LEU A 177 -21.03 11.19 13.89
CA LEU A 177 -20.61 12.50 14.39
C LEU A 177 -21.67 13.51 13.92
N SER A 178 -22.37 14.14 14.86
CA SER A 178 -23.25 15.24 14.53
C SER A 178 -22.41 16.37 13.93
N SER A 179 -22.97 17.03 12.91
CA SER A 179 -22.33 18.22 12.35
C SER A 179 -22.12 19.25 13.46
N LEU A 180 -20.94 19.87 13.49
CA LEU A 180 -20.62 20.91 14.46
C LEU A 180 -21.68 22.01 14.43
N SER A 181 -22.18 22.44 15.58
CA SER A 181 -23.15 23.55 15.69
C SER A 181 -22.59 24.83 15.03
N GLU A 182 -23.47 25.66 14.48
CA GLU A 182 -23.09 26.92 13.82
C GLU A 182 -22.32 27.86 14.77
N ASP A 183 -22.67 27.90 16.06
CA ASP A 183 -21.98 28.74 17.05
C ASP A 183 -20.51 28.34 17.23
N VAL A 184 -20.25 27.03 17.30
CA VAL A 184 -18.88 26.50 17.45
C VAL A 184 -18.11 26.64 16.14
N ARG A 185 -18.79 26.59 14.98
CA ARG A 185 -18.15 26.94 13.70
C ARG A 185 -17.76 28.42 13.69
N ALA A 186 -18.65 29.32 14.09
CA ALA A 186 -18.39 30.76 14.13
C ALA A 186 -17.22 31.11 15.06
N ALA A 187 -17.17 30.51 16.25
CA ALA A 187 -16.07 30.69 17.20
C ALA A 187 -14.70 30.18 16.68
N ARG A 188 -14.70 29.23 15.74
CA ARG A 188 -13.48 28.70 15.10
C ARG A 188 -13.17 29.34 13.75
N ARG A 189 -13.97 30.31 13.28
CA ARG A 189 -13.67 31.02 12.04
C ARG A 189 -12.39 31.85 12.24
N PRO A 190 -11.43 31.79 11.32
CA PRO A 190 -10.29 32.70 11.37
C PRO A 190 -10.79 34.14 11.29
N GLN A 191 -10.03 35.04 11.90
CA GLN A 191 -10.33 36.46 11.84
C GLN A 191 -10.29 36.96 10.38
N ASN A 192 -11.12 37.95 10.07
CA ASN A 192 -11.20 38.48 8.71
C ASN A 192 -9.84 39.05 8.30
N PRO A 193 -9.29 38.67 7.14
CA PRO A 193 -8.01 39.21 6.68
C PRO A 193 -7.99 40.74 6.63
N ALA A 194 -9.10 41.42 6.34
CA ALA A 194 -9.17 42.89 6.36
C ALA A 194 -8.86 43.50 7.74
N GLU A 195 -9.20 42.81 8.83
CA GLU A 195 -8.83 43.21 10.20
C GLU A 195 -7.39 42.84 10.55
N LEU A 196 -6.79 41.89 9.81
CA LEU A 196 -5.39 41.49 9.97
C LEU A 196 -4.42 42.39 9.18
N VAL A 197 -4.88 43.16 8.18
CA VAL A 197 -4.02 44.03 7.36
C VAL A 197 -3.45 45.22 8.16
N ASP A 198 -4.08 45.61 9.27
CA ASP A 198 -3.54 46.62 10.19
C ASP A 198 -2.40 46.10 11.07
N ALA A 199 -2.18 44.77 11.10
CA ALA A 199 -0.96 44.20 11.65
C ALA A 199 0.16 44.42 10.63
N LEU A 200 0.82 45.58 10.79
CA LEU A 200 2.11 46.00 10.27
C LEU A 200 2.69 44.99 9.26
N GLN A 201 2.64 45.33 7.97
CA GLN A 201 3.47 44.67 6.97
C GLN A 201 4.93 44.97 7.33
N ASP A 202 5.47 44.25 8.31
CA ASP A 202 6.88 44.25 8.59
C ASP A 202 7.55 43.86 7.28
N PRO A 203 8.35 44.76 6.69
CA PRO A 203 9.05 44.45 5.46
C PRO A 203 9.89 43.20 5.75
N ILE A 204 9.55 42.11 5.07
CA ILE A 204 10.31 40.86 5.16
C ILE A 204 11.75 41.24 4.82
N HIS A 205 12.64 41.16 5.81
CA HIS A 205 14.06 41.44 5.63
C HIS A 205 14.63 40.30 4.77
N LEU A 206 14.47 40.46 3.46
CA LEU A 206 15.13 39.65 2.45
C LEU A 206 16.59 40.10 2.51
N GLU A 207 17.37 39.49 3.40
CA GLU A 207 18.80 39.42 3.13
C GLU A 207 18.92 38.71 1.78
N VAL A 208 19.21 39.49 0.75
CA VAL A 208 19.60 39.01 -0.58
C VAL A 208 21.00 38.41 -0.42
N GLY A 209 21.09 37.34 0.38
CA GLY A 209 22.25 36.49 0.46
C GLY A 209 22.37 35.84 -0.90
N GLN A 210 23.37 36.27 -1.67
CA GLN A 210 23.74 35.74 -2.98
C GLN A 210 23.51 34.23 -3.01
N SER A 211 22.50 33.80 -3.77
CA SER A 211 22.25 32.39 -3.99
C SER A 211 23.50 31.80 -4.65
N ARG A 212 24.21 30.92 -3.93
CA ARG A 212 25.38 30.24 -4.48
C ARG A 212 24.90 29.39 -5.66
N PRO A 213 25.41 29.58 -6.88
CA PRO A 213 25.03 28.73 -8.00
C PRO A 213 25.44 27.28 -7.68
N GLY A 214 24.51 26.35 -7.89
CA GLY A 214 24.74 24.93 -7.68
C GLY A 214 25.94 24.45 -8.52
N ARG A 215 26.95 23.88 -7.86
CA ARG A 215 28.14 23.34 -8.53
C ARG A 215 27.76 22.07 -9.29
N ALA A 216 27.70 22.15 -10.62
CA ALA A 216 27.49 20.98 -11.46
C ALA A 216 28.67 20.02 -11.36
N ALA A 217 28.44 18.80 -10.87
CA ALA A 217 29.43 17.73 -10.88
C ALA A 217 29.46 17.09 -12.28
N ARG A 218 30.54 17.32 -13.04
CA ARG A 218 30.80 16.56 -14.27
C ARG A 218 31.18 15.13 -13.91
N SER A 219 30.29 14.19 -14.21
CA SER A 219 30.59 12.75 -14.17
C SER A 219 31.63 12.41 -15.24
N ARG A 220 32.82 11.99 -14.81
CA ARG A 220 33.91 11.54 -15.68
C ARG A 220 33.57 10.12 -16.16
N LYS A 221 33.09 10.00 -17.39
CA LYS A 221 32.88 8.70 -18.05
C LYS A 221 34.25 8.09 -18.34
N ASN A 222 34.69 7.15 -17.51
CA ASN A 222 35.87 6.34 -17.78
C ASN A 222 35.58 5.43 -18.97
N ARG A 223 36.25 5.68 -20.11
CA ARG A 223 36.45 4.70 -21.17
C ARG A 223 37.79 3.99 -20.90
N SER A 224 37.74 2.84 -20.24
CA SER A 224 38.64 1.71 -20.49
C SER A 224 37.87 0.80 -21.46
N GLY A 225 38.32 0.52 -22.67
CA GLY A 225 39.65 0.01 -23.00
C GLY A 225 39.55 -1.52 -23.07
N GLN A 226 38.97 -2.03 -24.17
CA GLN A 226 39.31 -3.27 -24.88
C GLN A 226 38.44 -3.37 -26.13
#